data_AF-A0A9Q0HRX1-F1
#
_entry.id   AF-A0A9Q0HRX1-F1
#
_cell.length_a   1.000
_cell.length_b   1.000
_cell.length_c   1.000
_cell.angle_alpha   90.00
_cell.angle_beta   90.00
_cell.angle_gamma   90.00
#
_symmetry.space_group_name_H-M   'P 1'
#
loop_
_entity.id
_entity.type
_entity.pdbx_description
1 polymer ?
#
loop_
_entity_poly.entity_id
_entity_poly.type
_entity_poly.pdbx_seq_one_letter_code
_entity_poly.pdbx_strand_id
1 'polypeptide(L)'
;MVVSIPFTHIFPSRLSKLPFLFSPSIPPHLFLLPKSKPKPKPKPKPKHKCLVTAQSINGASSSNSSTSPDRIRTLFPGGFKRPEVSVPTLVLRVSVDEVASQIGAVSEAVSRGVGIVVLEGGDQSGGRVYEAACALKPVVADRAYFLIAERVDVASAIGASGVVLQDDGIPTIVARNMMMQSKSDSIYLPLVARVVQNIDSAKNASSSEGADFLIIKATSDNISRVLQDSVDQSVKVPIFFTLTDLLHEESPPVVASKLLDSGAAGVVASLAEMELFTENIFEKILKRSHDVDKLLQDGCLFSGDLESTASQVAGFTKLGEMEVELIERERALLEETATLIRKAVPTVIF
;
A
#
# COMPACT_ATOMS: atom_id res chain seq x y z
N MET A 1 -18.09 -33.56 45.49
CA MET A 1 -18.34 -34.44 44.31
C MET A 1 -18.06 -33.57 43.09
N VAL A 2 -16.89 -33.62 42.44
CA VAL A 2 -16.23 -34.69 41.67
C VAL A 2 -17.08 -35.22 40.50
N VAL A 3 -16.39 -35.37 39.36
CA VAL A 3 -16.71 -36.00 38.05
C VAL A 3 -17.02 -34.97 36.95
N SER A 4 -16.12 -34.59 36.02
CA SER A 4 -15.25 -35.27 35.03
C SER A 4 -15.90 -35.66 33.69
N ILE A 5 -15.50 -34.92 32.62
CA ILE A 5 -14.90 -35.36 31.31
C ILE A 5 -15.83 -36.10 30.29
N PRO A 6 -15.55 -36.23 28.95
CA PRO A 6 -14.69 -35.50 27.97
C PRO A 6 -15.46 -35.02 26.71
N PHE A 7 -14.81 -34.29 25.79
CA PHE A 7 -14.81 -34.71 24.37
C PHE A 7 -13.56 -34.21 23.62
N THR A 8 -13.03 -35.10 22.80
CA THR A 8 -11.74 -35.12 22.08
C THR A 8 -11.91 -34.80 20.60
N HIS A 9 -10.91 -34.19 19.94
CA HIS A 9 -10.43 -34.42 18.55
C HIS A 9 -9.11 -33.63 18.41
N ILE A 10 -7.89 -34.18 18.31
CA ILE A 10 -7.19 -35.03 17.30
C ILE A 10 -7.18 -34.43 15.89
N PHE A 11 -6.00 -33.96 15.43
CA PHE A 11 -5.31 -34.25 14.15
C PHE A 11 -4.05 -33.33 14.00
N PRO A 12 -3.04 -33.64 13.14
CA PRO A 12 -1.80 -34.27 13.59
C PRO A 12 -0.51 -33.46 13.37
N SER A 13 0.56 -34.03 13.92
CA SER A 13 1.99 -33.68 13.89
C SER A 13 2.63 -33.44 12.52
N ARG A 14 3.55 -32.47 12.46
CA ARG A 14 4.86 -32.67 11.81
C ARG A 14 5.99 -32.06 12.64
N LEU A 15 6.76 -32.97 13.26
CA LEU A 15 8.09 -32.76 13.83
C LEU A 15 9.13 -32.67 12.71
N SER A 16 10.11 -31.79 12.87
CA SER A 16 11.47 -32.00 12.35
C SER A 16 12.48 -31.75 13.47
N LYS A 17 13.27 -32.78 13.76
CA LYS A 17 14.33 -32.83 14.77
C LYS A 17 15.56 -32.00 14.32
N LEU A 18 16.10 -31.25 15.29
CA LEU A 18 17.50 -30.91 15.66
C LEU A 18 18.66 -31.58 14.86
N PRO A 19 19.93 -31.10 14.90
CA PRO A 19 20.63 -30.38 15.99
C PRO A 19 21.47 -29.17 15.50
N PHE A 20 22.04 -28.30 16.36
CA PHE A 20 23.37 -28.45 16.94
C PHE A 20 23.62 -27.41 18.05
N LEU A 21 24.23 -27.92 19.12
CA LEU A 21 24.86 -27.23 20.24
C LEU A 21 25.92 -26.24 19.75
N PHE A 22 25.97 -25.03 20.31
CA PHE A 22 27.23 -24.34 20.66
C PHE A 22 26.93 -23.20 21.65
N SER A 23 27.33 -23.42 22.89
CA SER A 23 27.71 -22.36 23.84
C SER A 23 29.21 -22.11 23.65
N PRO A 24 29.69 -20.86 23.77
CA PRO A 24 30.47 -20.60 24.97
C PRO A 24 30.28 -19.22 25.60
N SER A 25 30.38 -19.27 26.92
CA SER A 25 30.74 -18.25 27.90
C SER A 25 31.80 -17.24 27.45
N ILE A 26 31.57 -15.96 27.77
CA ILE A 26 32.56 -14.88 27.82
C ILE A 26 32.92 -14.61 29.28
N PRO A 27 34.21 -14.49 29.63
CA PRO A 27 34.64 -13.66 30.74
C PRO A 27 35.48 -12.44 30.28
N PRO A 28 35.51 -11.35 31.06
CA PRO A 28 36.21 -10.11 30.73
C PRO A 28 37.63 -10.11 31.31
N HIS A 29 38.58 -9.42 30.66
CA HIS A 29 39.51 -8.47 31.30
C HIS A 29 40.67 -8.04 30.36
N LEU A 30 40.78 -6.72 30.21
CA LEU A 30 41.97 -5.87 30.32
C LEU A 30 43.23 -6.02 29.43
N PHE A 31 43.61 -4.83 28.92
CA PHE A 31 44.95 -4.22 28.88
C PHE A 31 45.77 -4.17 27.56
N LEU A 32 46.18 -2.92 27.28
CA LEU A 32 47.45 -2.47 26.65
C LEU A 32 47.48 -2.15 25.13
N LEU A 33 47.26 -0.86 24.84
CA LEU A 33 48.08 -0.05 23.91
C LEU A 33 49.51 0.15 24.50
N PRO A 34 50.54 0.70 23.81
CA PRO A 34 50.65 1.21 22.43
C PRO A 34 51.94 0.75 21.67
N LYS A 35 52.07 1.07 20.37
CA LYS A 35 53.22 1.83 19.77
C LYS A 35 53.23 1.88 18.23
N SER A 36 53.18 3.12 17.75
CA SER A 36 53.88 3.75 16.60
C SER A 36 54.15 3.03 15.26
N LYS A 37 53.63 3.70 14.22
CA LYS A 37 53.76 3.65 12.74
C LYS A 37 55.19 3.48 12.16
N PRO A 38 55.31 3.15 10.85
CA PRO A 38 55.38 4.22 9.84
C PRO A 38 54.49 4.02 8.60
N LYS A 39 54.13 5.15 7.98
CA LYS A 39 53.26 5.30 6.79
C LYS A 39 53.97 4.88 5.49
N PRO A 40 53.31 4.15 4.57
CA PRO A 40 53.72 4.11 3.17
C PRO A 40 53.08 5.25 2.35
N LYS A 41 53.88 5.83 1.45
CA LYS A 41 53.58 6.99 0.58
C LYS A 41 52.51 6.68 -0.48
N PRO A 42 51.73 7.69 -0.93
CA PRO A 42 50.66 7.51 -1.92
C PRO A 42 51.21 7.30 -3.33
N LYS A 43 50.67 6.31 -4.06
CA LYS A 43 50.90 6.11 -5.50
C LYS A 43 50.01 7.05 -6.32
N PRO A 44 50.48 7.57 -7.48
CA PRO A 44 49.76 8.56 -8.27
C PRO A 44 48.56 7.95 -9.03
N LYS A 45 47.46 8.72 -9.07
CA LYS A 45 46.24 8.45 -9.83
C LYS A 45 46.51 8.55 -11.35
N PRO A 46 46.01 7.63 -12.19
CA PRO A 46 46.02 7.83 -13.64
C PRO A 46 44.95 8.85 -14.04
N LYS A 47 45.37 9.86 -14.82
CA LYS A 47 44.51 10.85 -15.46
C LYS A 47 43.80 10.19 -16.64
N HIS A 48 42.51 9.87 -16.50
CA HIS A 48 41.66 9.62 -17.67
C HIS A 48 41.03 10.93 -18.12
N LYS A 49 41.44 11.36 -19.33
CA LYS A 49 40.88 12.52 -20.02
C LYS A 49 39.41 12.21 -20.34
N CYS A 50 38.53 13.11 -19.91
CA CYS A 50 37.17 13.21 -20.39
C CYS A 50 37.22 13.64 -21.87
N LEU A 51 36.89 12.72 -22.78
CA LEU A 51 36.54 13.06 -24.15
C LEU A 51 35.02 13.04 -24.23
N VAL A 52 34.44 14.23 -24.33
CA VAL A 52 33.05 14.42 -24.70
C VAL A 52 32.88 13.93 -26.14
N THR A 53 32.08 12.90 -26.34
CA THR A 53 31.55 12.56 -27.65
C THR A 53 30.05 12.38 -27.50
N ALA A 54 29.29 13.34 -28.00
CA ALA A 54 27.87 13.22 -28.18
C ALA A 54 27.61 12.06 -29.15
N GLN A 55 26.93 11.02 -28.68
CA GLN A 55 26.43 9.96 -29.55
C GLN A 55 24.93 9.83 -29.38
N SER A 56 24.29 10.02 -30.53
CA SER A 56 22.89 9.87 -30.87
C SER A 56 22.26 8.62 -30.26
N ILE A 57 21.09 8.80 -29.62
CA ILE A 57 20.22 7.71 -29.19
C ILE A 57 19.55 7.14 -30.44
N ASN A 58 20.14 6.12 -31.03
CA ASN A 58 19.43 5.22 -31.94
C ASN A 58 19.15 3.92 -31.18
N GLY A 59 17.86 3.61 -31.05
CA GLY A 59 17.37 2.38 -30.45
C GLY A 59 17.88 1.16 -31.20
N ALA A 60 18.53 0.26 -30.46
CA ALA A 60 18.77 -1.11 -30.88
C ALA A 60 18.47 -2.01 -29.68
N SER A 61 17.32 -2.67 -29.75
CA SER A 61 16.90 -3.76 -28.88
C SER A 61 17.91 -4.90 -28.96
N SER A 62 18.74 -5.05 -27.94
CA SER A 62 19.54 -6.26 -27.70
C SER A 62 18.83 -7.10 -26.65
N SER A 63 18.16 -8.14 -27.13
CA SER A 63 17.55 -9.20 -26.32
C SER A 63 18.65 -10.11 -25.76
N ASN A 64 19.18 -9.78 -24.59
CA ASN A 64 19.89 -10.75 -23.76
C ASN A 64 18.88 -11.46 -22.87
N SER A 65 18.42 -12.62 -23.32
CA SER A 65 17.64 -13.56 -22.52
C SER A 65 18.56 -14.26 -21.52
N SER A 66 18.81 -13.61 -20.37
CA SER A 66 19.16 -14.35 -19.17
C SER A 66 17.88 -14.93 -18.58
N THR A 67 17.80 -16.25 -18.55
CA THR A 67 16.78 -17.04 -17.88
C THR A 67 16.79 -16.70 -16.38
N SER A 68 15.98 -15.71 -16.01
CA SER A 68 15.57 -15.47 -14.63
C SER A 68 14.42 -16.44 -14.31
N PRO A 69 14.32 -16.96 -13.07
CA PRO A 69 13.27 -17.89 -12.69
C PRO A 69 11.92 -17.23 -12.96
N ASP A 70 10.95 -18.04 -13.41
CA ASP A 70 9.61 -17.66 -13.87
C ASP A 70 8.96 -16.57 -13.00
N ARG A 71 9.29 -15.30 -13.28
CA ARG A 71 8.51 -14.18 -12.77
C ARG A 71 7.17 -14.30 -13.46
N ILE A 72 6.09 -14.37 -12.69
CA ILE A 72 4.72 -14.30 -13.18
C ILE A 72 4.65 -13.06 -14.08
N ARG A 73 4.72 -13.25 -15.40
CA ARG A 73 4.71 -12.15 -16.37
C ARG A 73 3.28 -11.71 -16.51
N THR A 74 2.94 -10.60 -15.88
CA THR A 74 1.65 -9.96 -16.15
C THR A 74 1.65 -9.34 -17.54
N LEU A 75 0.45 -9.08 -18.07
CA LEU A 75 0.24 -8.38 -19.33
C LEU A 75 0.70 -6.91 -19.30
N PHE A 76 1.10 -6.40 -18.12
CA PHE A 76 1.55 -5.03 -17.96
C PHE A 76 2.99 -4.85 -18.47
N PRO A 77 3.30 -3.74 -19.18
CA PRO A 77 4.67 -3.42 -19.54
C PRO A 77 5.52 -3.32 -18.27
N GLY A 78 6.54 -4.18 -18.15
CA GLY A 78 7.37 -4.31 -16.93
C GLY A 78 6.99 -5.47 -16.01
N GLY A 79 5.88 -6.18 -16.28
CA GLY A 79 5.49 -7.40 -15.58
C GLY A 79 4.86 -7.19 -14.21
N PHE A 80 4.62 -5.96 -13.77
CA PHE A 80 4.01 -5.65 -12.48
C PHE A 80 2.72 -4.82 -12.61
N LYS A 81 1.72 -5.12 -11.76
CA LYS A 81 0.51 -4.32 -11.61
C LYS A 81 0.74 -3.19 -10.59
N ARG A 82 0.23 -1.99 -10.84
CA ARG A 82 0.19 -0.93 -9.82
C ARG A 82 -0.88 -1.26 -8.76
N PRO A 83 -0.57 -1.17 -7.46
CA PRO A 83 -1.59 -1.31 -6.43
C PRO A 83 -2.66 -0.23 -6.58
N GLU A 84 -3.91 -0.61 -6.35
CA GLU A 84 -5.06 0.31 -6.38
C GLU A 84 -5.38 0.71 -4.94
N VAL A 85 -5.22 1.98 -4.60
CA VAL A 85 -5.61 2.52 -3.30
C VAL A 85 -7.10 2.87 -3.38
N SER A 86 -7.92 2.28 -2.51
CA SER A 86 -9.33 2.64 -2.39
C SER A 86 -9.47 4.11 -1.98
N VAL A 87 -10.37 4.85 -2.60
CA VAL A 87 -10.65 6.25 -2.29
C VAL A 87 -12.16 6.43 -2.18
N PRO A 88 -12.70 7.08 -1.13
CA PRO A 88 -12.01 7.63 0.03
C PRO A 88 -11.49 6.57 1.02
N THR A 89 -10.32 6.80 1.62
CA THR A 89 -9.72 5.91 2.65
C THR A 89 -9.23 6.70 3.86
N LEU A 90 -9.29 6.07 5.04
CA LEU A 90 -8.61 6.57 6.24
C LEU A 90 -7.22 5.93 6.39
N VAL A 91 -6.24 6.78 6.67
CA VAL A 91 -4.86 6.38 6.96
C VAL A 91 -4.59 6.53 8.45
N LEU A 92 -4.18 5.45 9.11
CA LEU A 92 -3.80 5.47 10.52
C LEU A 92 -2.29 5.61 10.67
N ARG A 93 -1.84 6.63 11.40
CA ARG A 93 -0.45 6.78 11.84
C ARG A 93 -0.29 6.16 13.22
N VAL A 94 0.73 5.32 13.38
CA VAL A 94 1.06 4.67 14.64
C VAL A 94 2.54 4.84 14.93
N SER A 95 2.88 5.29 16.13
CA SER A 95 4.28 5.37 16.57
C SER A 95 4.77 4.05 17.17
N VAL A 96 6.08 3.84 17.22
CA VAL A 96 6.68 2.64 17.85
C VAL A 96 6.21 2.43 19.29
N ASP A 97 6.05 3.50 20.07
CA ASP A 97 5.66 3.44 21.47
C ASP A 97 4.18 3.06 21.65
N GLU A 98 3.32 3.50 20.73
CA GLU A 98 1.91 3.11 20.66
C GLU A 98 1.74 1.64 20.28
N VAL A 99 2.58 1.11 19.38
CA VAL A 99 2.55 -0.34 19.07
C VAL A 99 2.87 -1.16 20.30
N ALA A 100 3.86 -0.74 21.10
CA ALA A 100 4.25 -1.44 22.31
C ALA A 100 3.14 -1.42 23.38
N SER A 101 2.34 -0.36 23.43
CA SER A 101 1.37 -0.13 24.51
C SER A 101 -0.07 -0.48 24.15
N GLN A 102 -0.47 -0.28 22.89
CA GLN A 102 -1.87 -0.20 22.44
C GLN A 102 -2.13 -0.96 21.13
N ILE A 103 -1.47 -2.10 20.92
CA ILE A 103 -1.67 -2.93 19.73
C ILE A 103 -3.14 -3.37 19.53
N GLY A 104 -3.91 -3.51 20.62
CA GLY A 104 -5.33 -3.82 20.58
C GLY A 104 -6.16 -2.72 19.90
N ALA A 105 -5.86 -1.45 20.21
CA ALA A 105 -6.54 -0.31 19.61
C ALA A 105 -6.25 -0.20 18.10
N VAL A 106 -5.03 -0.56 17.68
CA VAL A 106 -4.67 -0.65 16.25
C VAL A 106 -5.48 -1.74 15.55
N SER A 107 -5.61 -2.93 16.17
CA SER A 107 -6.42 -4.02 15.62
C SER A 107 -7.90 -3.63 15.48
N GLU A 108 -8.42 -2.91 16.47
CA GLU A 108 -9.78 -2.39 16.44
C GLU A 108 -9.95 -1.37 15.32
N ALA A 109 -9.04 -0.40 15.18
CA ALA A 109 -9.05 0.59 14.11
C ALA A 109 -9.03 -0.06 12.71
N VAL A 110 -8.18 -1.07 12.50
CA VAL A 110 -8.16 -1.85 11.24
C VAL A 110 -9.50 -2.56 11.01
N SER A 111 -10.10 -3.10 12.07
CA SER A 111 -11.41 -3.78 11.98
C SER A 111 -12.57 -2.82 11.66
N ARG A 112 -12.43 -1.53 12.03
CA ARG A 112 -13.38 -0.46 11.67
C ARG A 112 -13.27 -0.01 10.20
N GLY A 113 -12.27 -0.47 9.44
CA GLY A 113 -12.13 -0.18 8.01
C GLY A 113 -11.04 0.84 7.66
N VAL A 114 -10.02 1.02 8.51
CA VAL A 114 -8.80 1.74 8.11
C VAL A 114 -8.15 1.00 6.94
N GLY A 115 -7.94 1.68 5.81
CA GLY A 115 -7.40 1.07 4.59
C GLY A 115 -5.88 1.12 4.48
N ILE A 116 -5.21 2.02 5.21
CA ILE A 116 -3.75 2.15 5.23
C ILE A 116 -3.27 2.36 6.67
N VAL A 117 -2.25 1.62 7.09
CA VAL A 117 -1.57 1.78 8.37
C VAL A 117 -0.11 2.15 8.13
N VAL A 118 0.32 3.27 8.70
CA VAL A 118 1.68 3.79 8.60
C VAL A 118 2.38 3.69 9.95
N LEU A 119 3.46 2.91 10.02
CA LEU A 119 4.33 2.87 11.19
C LEU A 119 5.39 3.97 11.11
N GLU A 120 5.40 4.84 12.11
CA GLU A 120 6.37 5.93 12.23
C GLU A 120 7.50 5.55 13.18
N GLY A 121 8.70 5.42 12.61
CA GLY A 121 9.90 5.13 13.40
C GLY A 121 10.45 6.34 14.15
N GLY A 122 10.28 7.56 13.63
CA GLY A 122 10.92 8.76 14.18
C GLY A 122 12.42 8.56 14.39
N ASP A 123 12.91 8.95 15.57
CA ASP A 123 14.32 8.81 15.97
C ASP A 123 14.66 7.43 16.55
N GLN A 124 13.73 6.46 16.49
CA GLN A 124 13.95 5.13 17.05
C GLN A 124 14.98 4.34 16.23
N SER A 125 15.68 3.43 16.91
CA SER A 125 16.64 2.55 16.24
C SER A 125 15.94 1.62 15.24
N GLY A 126 16.63 1.26 14.15
CA GLY A 126 16.08 0.35 13.15
C GLY A 126 15.61 -1.00 13.71
N GLY A 127 16.28 -1.49 14.77
CA GLY A 127 15.87 -2.71 15.47
C GLY A 127 14.50 -2.57 16.13
N ARG A 128 14.24 -1.45 16.83
CA ARG A 128 12.92 -1.22 17.45
C ARG A 128 11.81 -1.04 16.42
N VAL A 129 12.08 -0.30 15.34
CA VAL A 129 11.11 -0.15 14.25
C VAL A 129 10.80 -1.50 13.61
N TYR A 130 11.82 -2.35 13.42
CA TYR A 130 11.65 -3.71 12.90
C TYR A 130 10.81 -4.59 13.84
N GLU A 131 11.09 -4.59 15.14
CA GLU A 131 10.32 -5.35 16.14
C GLU A 131 8.85 -4.91 16.20
N ALA A 132 8.60 -3.59 16.21
CA ALA A 132 7.24 -3.05 16.17
C ALA A 132 6.53 -3.39 14.87
N ALA A 133 7.22 -3.32 13.73
CA ALA A 133 6.67 -3.74 12.45
C ALA A 133 6.32 -5.24 12.45
N CYS A 134 7.16 -6.09 13.04
CA CYS A 134 6.91 -7.53 13.18
C CYS A 134 5.66 -7.82 14.01
N ALA A 135 5.42 -7.03 15.06
CA ALA A 135 4.21 -7.13 15.86
C ALA A 135 2.96 -6.65 15.09
N LEU A 136 3.06 -5.57 14.31
CA LEU A 136 1.94 -5.01 13.56
C LEU A 136 1.54 -5.81 12.31
N LYS A 137 2.50 -6.41 11.60
CA LYS A 137 2.24 -7.12 10.35
C LYS A 137 1.12 -8.17 10.44
N PRO A 138 1.08 -9.09 11.42
CA PRO A 138 -0.03 -10.04 11.56
C PRO A 138 -1.35 -9.38 11.99
N VAL A 139 -1.30 -8.24 12.68
CA VAL A 139 -2.49 -7.49 13.10
C VAL A 139 -3.15 -6.84 11.88
N VAL A 140 -2.37 -6.25 10.99
CA VAL A 140 -2.87 -5.65 9.75
C VAL A 140 -3.27 -6.74 8.74
N ALA A 141 -2.45 -7.77 8.58
CA ALA A 141 -2.63 -8.85 7.62
C ALA A 141 -2.97 -8.31 6.21
N ASP A 142 -3.98 -8.88 5.57
CA ASP A 142 -4.46 -8.44 4.25
C ASP A 142 -5.64 -7.45 4.33
N ARG A 143 -5.94 -6.93 5.52
CA ARG A 143 -7.09 -6.03 5.75
C ARG A 143 -6.81 -4.58 5.36
N ALA A 144 -5.55 -4.17 5.38
CA ALA A 144 -5.12 -2.82 5.04
C ALA A 144 -3.70 -2.85 4.46
N TYR A 145 -3.32 -1.80 3.72
CA TYR A 145 -1.94 -1.65 3.29
C TYR A 145 -1.06 -1.24 4.47
N PHE A 146 0.00 -2.01 4.73
CA PHE A 146 0.97 -1.70 5.78
C PHE A 146 2.20 -1.01 5.20
N LEU A 147 2.45 0.23 5.62
CA LEU A 147 3.55 1.07 5.16
C LEU A 147 4.47 1.44 6.32
N ILE A 148 5.76 1.65 6.02
CA ILE A 148 6.76 2.12 6.99
C ILE A 148 7.27 3.49 6.57
N ALA A 149 7.32 4.44 7.52
CA ALA A 149 7.85 5.77 7.27
C ALA A 149 9.39 5.76 7.20
N GLU A 150 9.96 6.40 6.18
CA GLU A 150 11.40 6.57 5.86
C GLU A 150 12.24 5.30 5.63
N ARG A 151 12.03 4.27 6.44
CA ARG A 151 12.91 3.11 6.59
C ARG A 151 12.64 2.04 5.55
N VAL A 152 13.14 2.27 4.34
CA VAL A 152 13.05 1.33 3.20
C VAL A 152 13.71 -0.02 3.48
N ASP A 153 14.80 -0.01 4.24
CA ASP A 153 15.51 -1.20 4.69
C ASP A 153 14.62 -2.10 5.55
N VAL A 154 13.93 -1.51 6.54
CA VAL A 154 12.98 -2.23 7.41
C VAL A 154 11.76 -2.70 6.63
N ALA A 155 11.20 -1.85 5.76
CA ALA A 155 10.05 -2.18 4.92
C ALA A 155 10.33 -3.38 4.01
N SER A 156 11.53 -3.43 3.45
CA SER A 156 12.02 -4.55 2.64
C SER A 156 12.21 -5.82 3.47
N ALA A 157 12.85 -5.70 4.64
CA ALA A 157 13.14 -6.84 5.51
C ALA A 157 11.88 -7.55 6.01
N ILE A 158 10.86 -6.78 6.39
CA ILE A 158 9.60 -7.36 6.86
C ILE A 158 8.65 -7.74 5.71
N GLY A 159 8.91 -7.21 4.52
CA GLY A 159 7.99 -7.33 3.39
C GLY A 159 6.69 -6.55 3.60
N ALA A 160 6.78 -5.28 3.99
CA ALA A 160 5.65 -4.33 4.08
C ALA A 160 5.10 -3.98 2.68
N SER A 161 3.84 -3.54 2.58
CA SER A 161 3.21 -3.20 1.30
C SER A 161 3.89 -2.04 0.58
N GLY A 162 4.57 -1.17 1.33
CA GLY A 162 5.24 -0.01 0.79
C GLY A 162 5.92 0.87 1.84
N VAL A 163 6.26 2.08 1.45
CA VAL A 163 6.89 3.10 2.31
C VAL A 163 6.24 4.47 2.15
N VAL A 164 6.35 5.28 3.20
CA VAL A 164 5.99 6.70 3.18
C VAL A 164 7.27 7.51 3.35
N LEU A 165 7.52 8.47 2.46
CA LEU A 165 8.77 9.22 2.41
C LEU A 165 8.51 10.73 2.60
N GLN A 166 9.29 11.39 3.43
CA GLN A 166 9.29 12.83 3.66
C GLN A 166 9.89 13.57 2.48
N ASP A 167 9.63 14.88 2.40
CA ASP A 167 10.06 15.69 1.27
C ASP A 167 11.59 15.70 1.06
N ASP A 168 12.34 15.65 2.16
CA ASP A 168 13.81 15.58 2.23
C ASP A 168 14.37 14.15 2.27
N GLY A 169 13.49 13.14 2.22
CA GLY A 169 13.85 11.73 2.22
C GLY A 169 14.43 11.22 0.90
N ILE A 170 14.66 9.92 0.83
CA ILE A 170 15.13 9.25 -0.39
C ILE A 170 14.10 9.44 -1.53
N PRO A 171 14.53 9.64 -2.80
CA PRO A 171 13.60 9.76 -3.91
C PRO A 171 12.73 8.51 -4.11
N THR A 172 11.47 8.71 -4.52
CA THR A 172 10.46 7.64 -4.69
C THR A 172 10.96 6.49 -5.57
N ILE A 173 11.61 6.82 -6.69
CA ILE A 173 12.14 5.85 -7.67
C ILE A 173 13.19 4.95 -7.02
N VAL A 174 14.06 5.52 -6.18
CA VAL A 174 15.13 4.78 -5.50
C VAL A 174 14.53 3.83 -4.47
N ALA A 175 13.59 4.32 -3.65
CA ALA A 175 12.90 3.48 -2.67
C ALA A 175 12.16 2.31 -3.32
N ARG A 176 11.42 2.56 -4.41
CA ARG A 176 10.71 1.52 -5.17
C ARG A 176 11.67 0.45 -5.70
N ASN A 177 12.80 0.87 -6.27
CA ASN A 177 13.82 -0.06 -6.77
C ASN A 177 14.42 -0.93 -5.66
N MET A 178 14.70 -0.35 -4.49
CA MET A 178 15.22 -1.09 -3.33
C MET A 178 14.20 -2.13 -2.82
N MET A 179 12.91 -1.78 -2.76
CA MET A 179 11.86 -2.70 -2.33
C MET A 179 11.56 -3.80 -3.36
N MET A 180 11.65 -3.52 -4.66
CA MET A 180 11.46 -4.54 -5.69
C MET A 180 12.54 -5.63 -5.67
N GLN A 181 13.77 -5.29 -5.25
CA GLN A 181 14.85 -6.26 -5.14
C GLN A 181 14.63 -7.28 -4.00
N SER A 182 13.88 -6.91 -2.96
CA SER A 182 13.60 -7.78 -1.82
C SER A 182 12.32 -8.63 -1.99
N LYS A 183 11.36 -8.20 -2.83
CA LYS A 183 10.08 -8.88 -3.07
C LYS A 183 9.95 -9.39 -4.51
N SER A 184 10.68 -10.42 -4.88
CA SER A 184 10.67 -10.97 -6.26
C SER A 184 9.35 -11.60 -6.69
N ASP A 185 8.52 -12.02 -5.73
CA ASP A 185 7.38 -12.90 -5.99
C ASP A 185 6.04 -12.13 -6.01
N SER A 186 6.07 -10.81 -5.74
CA SER A 186 4.89 -9.96 -5.79
C SER A 186 4.56 -9.56 -7.22
N ILE A 187 3.30 -9.77 -7.61
CA ILE A 187 2.75 -9.25 -8.87
C ILE A 187 2.59 -7.72 -8.81
N TYR A 188 2.41 -7.17 -7.61
CA TYR A 188 2.17 -5.75 -7.39
C TYR A 188 3.47 -4.99 -7.11
N LEU A 189 3.57 -3.79 -7.66
CA LEU A 189 4.65 -2.85 -7.31
C LEU A 189 4.55 -2.44 -5.84
N PRO A 190 5.67 -2.24 -5.12
CA PRO A 190 5.64 -1.68 -3.78
C PRO A 190 5.01 -0.28 -3.79
N LEU A 191 4.10 -0.01 -2.87
CA LEU A 191 3.50 1.32 -2.70
C LEU A 191 4.56 2.32 -2.22
N VAL A 192 4.58 3.52 -2.79
CA VAL A 192 5.41 4.62 -2.31
C VAL A 192 4.60 5.89 -2.21
N ALA A 193 4.46 6.40 -0.99
CA ALA A 193 3.79 7.66 -0.70
C ALA A 193 4.79 8.76 -0.38
N ARG A 194 4.39 10.02 -0.62
CA ARG A 194 5.20 11.20 -0.29
C ARG A 194 4.47 12.13 0.67
N VAL A 195 5.14 12.53 1.74
CA VAL A 195 4.68 13.59 2.63
C VAL A 195 5.21 14.92 2.10
N VAL A 196 4.30 15.79 1.68
CA VAL A 196 4.62 17.05 1.03
C VAL A 196 4.12 18.23 1.85
N GLN A 197 4.86 19.34 1.80
CA GLN A 197 4.48 20.60 2.46
C GLN A 197 4.06 21.68 1.46
N ASN A 198 4.59 21.61 0.24
CA ASN A 198 4.44 22.65 -0.78
C ASN A 198 3.77 22.09 -2.05
N ILE A 199 3.11 22.97 -2.80
CA ILE A 199 2.47 22.64 -4.08
C ILE A 199 3.50 22.14 -5.10
N ASP A 200 4.67 22.79 -5.19
CA ASP A 200 5.71 22.38 -6.15
C ASP A 200 6.26 20.99 -5.83
N SER A 201 6.44 20.69 -4.53
CA SER A 201 6.79 19.34 -4.07
C SER A 201 5.73 18.32 -4.46
N ALA A 202 4.44 18.67 -4.32
CA ALA A 202 3.33 17.80 -4.71
C ALA A 202 3.33 17.49 -6.22
N LYS A 203 3.53 18.51 -7.07
CA LYS A 203 3.62 18.35 -8.53
C LYS A 203 4.80 17.47 -8.93
N ASN A 204 5.97 17.71 -8.32
CA ASN A 204 7.19 16.93 -8.56
C ASN A 204 7.03 15.46 -8.11
N ALA A 205 6.49 15.24 -6.91
CA ALA A 205 6.23 13.91 -6.38
C ALA A 205 5.25 13.12 -7.25
N SER A 206 4.19 13.77 -7.75
CA SER A 206 3.17 13.15 -8.59
C SER A 206 3.66 12.85 -10.01
N SER A 207 4.25 13.84 -10.70
CA SER A 207 4.57 13.71 -12.13
C SER A 207 5.96 13.17 -12.41
N SER A 208 6.97 13.61 -11.66
CA SER A 208 8.38 13.32 -11.95
C SER A 208 8.88 12.09 -11.22
N GLU A 209 8.50 11.93 -9.95
CA GLU A 209 8.95 10.82 -9.12
C GLU A 209 8.03 9.58 -9.19
N GLY A 210 6.75 9.80 -9.51
CA GLY A 210 5.76 8.73 -9.60
C GLY A 210 5.38 8.16 -8.24
N ALA A 211 5.11 9.01 -7.26
CA ALA A 211 4.48 8.61 -6.01
C ALA A 211 3.05 8.06 -6.28
N ASP A 212 2.63 7.06 -5.51
CA ASP A 212 1.31 6.43 -5.69
C ASP A 212 0.20 7.27 -5.05
N PHE A 213 0.51 7.99 -3.96
CA PHE A 213 -0.34 8.99 -3.33
C PHE A 213 0.49 9.97 -2.50
N LEU A 214 -0.13 11.11 -2.16
CA LEU A 214 0.50 12.16 -1.37
C LEU A 214 -0.20 12.32 -0.02
N ILE A 215 0.58 12.65 1.00
CA ILE A 215 0.10 13.08 2.30
C ILE A 215 0.53 14.54 2.47
N ILE A 216 -0.42 15.43 2.62
CA ILE A 216 -0.13 16.83 2.90
C ILE A 216 -0.03 17.00 4.40
N LYS A 217 1.13 17.51 4.84
CA LYS A 217 1.27 18.05 6.18
C LYS A 217 0.62 19.44 6.17
N ALA A 218 -0.49 19.56 6.86
CA ALA A 218 -1.34 20.73 6.78
C ALA A 218 -0.68 21.89 7.54
N THR A 219 -0.67 23.07 6.95
CA THR A 219 -0.66 24.33 7.70
C THR A 219 -1.84 25.11 7.14
N SER A 220 -2.53 25.89 7.98
CA SER A 220 -3.83 26.51 7.63
C SER A 220 -3.88 27.18 6.26
N ASP A 221 -2.76 27.75 5.83
CA ASP A 221 -2.65 28.55 4.60
C ASP A 221 -2.39 27.70 3.35
N ASN A 222 -1.87 26.48 3.54
CA ASN A 222 -1.48 25.59 2.46
C ASN A 222 -2.66 24.73 1.97
N ILE A 223 -3.66 24.48 2.80
CA ILE A 223 -4.71 23.49 2.51
C ILE A 223 -5.69 24.01 1.48
N SER A 224 -6.14 25.26 1.62
CA SER A 224 -7.05 25.89 0.66
C SER A 224 -6.41 26.02 -0.72
N ARG A 225 -5.12 26.38 -0.79
CA ARG A 225 -4.38 26.49 -2.04
C ARG A 225 -4.12 25.13 -2.69
N VAL A 226 -3.73 24.13 -1.91
CA VAL A 226 -3.48 22.80 -2.47
C VAL A 226 -4.80 22.13 -2.88
N LEU A 227 -5.90 22.34 -2.16
CA LEU A 227 -7.23 21.87 -2.59
C LEU A 227 -7.67 22.54 -3.89
N GLN A 228 -7.48 23.87 -4.03
CA GLN A 228 -7.74 24.58 -5.30
C GLN A 228 -6.88 24.02 -6.44
N ASP A 229 -5.56 23.87 -6.24
CA ASP A 229 -4.65 23.33 -7.25
C ASP A 229 -4.90 21.83 -7.59
N SER A 230 -5.50 21.09 -6.66
CA SER A 230 -5.93 19.69 -6.87
C SER A 230 -7.17 19.62 -7.74
N VAL A 231 -8.13 20.52 -7.50
CA VAL A 231 -9.31 20.72 -8.35
C VAL A 231 -8.91 21.22 -9.74
N ASP A 232 -7.85 22.03 -9.84
CA ASP A 232 -7.28 22.54 -11.09
C ASP A 232 -6.39 21.52 -11.85
N GLN A 233 -6.48 20.22 -11.53
CA GLN A 233 -5.84 19.08 -12.22
C GLN A 233 -4.30 19.05 -12.21
N SER A 234 -3.63 19.79 -11.33
CA SER A 234 -2.17 19.85 -11.35
C SER A 234 -1.48 18.60 -10.74
N VAL A 235 -2.20 17.85 -9.91
CA VAL A 235 -1.73 16.63 -9.24
C VAL A 235 -2.66 15.47 -9.62
N LYS A 236 -2.09 14.38 -10.16
CA LYS A 236 -2.87 13.25 -10.75
C LYS A 236 -3.06 12.06 -9.83
N VAL A 237 -2.55 12.13 -8.61
CA VAL A 237 -2.52 11.02 -7.65
C VAL A 237 -3.39 11.36 -6.43
N PRO A 238 -3.95 10.37 -5.73
CA PRO A 238 -4.73 10.60 -4.52
C PRO A 238 -3.99 11.44 -3.47
N ILE A 239 -4.71 12.36 -2.83
CA ILE A 239 -4.16 13.27 -1.82
C ILE A 239 -4.89 13.07 -0.50
N PHE A 240 -4.11 12.83 0.55
CA PHE A 240 -4.55 12.65 1.92
C PHE A 240 -4.11 13.82 2.79
N PHE A 241 -4.94 14.22 3.75
CA PHE A 241 -4.65 15.36 4.63
C PHE A 241 -4.50 14.91 6.09
N THR A 242 -3.50 15.45 6.78
CA THR A 242 -3.29 15.18 8.22
C THR A 242 -4.23 16.04 9.08
N LEU A 243 -4.98 15.41 10.00
CA LEU A 243 -5.94 16.12 10.87
C LEU A 243 -5.29 16.94 11.97
N THR A 244 -4.16 16.47 12.49
CA THR A 244 -3.51 17.02 13.68
C THR A 244 -3.09 18.49 13.50
N ASP A 245 -2.81 18.93 12.27
CA ASP A 245 -2.34 20.29 11.99
C ASP A 245 -3.48 21.31 11.73
N LEU A 246 -4.75 20.89 11.79
CA LEU A 246 -5.94 21.71 11.52
C LEU A 246 -6.74 22.09 12.78
N LEU A 247 -6.28 21.63 13.93
CA LEU A 247 -7.04 21.48 15.17
C LEU A 247 -7.10 22.76 16.01
N HIS A 248 -7.28 23.93 15.37
CA HIS A 248 -7.35 25.17 16.14
C HIS A 248 -8.73 25.46 16.76
N GLU A 249 -9.85 24.92 16.26
CA GLU A 249 -11.19 25.18 16.86
C GLU A 249 -12.26 24.08 16.64
N GLU A 250 -12.06 23.10 15.74
CA GLU A 250 -13.13 22.16 15.33
C GLU A 250 -12.82 20.70 15.67
N SER A 251 -13.87 19.90 15.95
CA SER A 251 -13.72 18.47 16.21
C SER A 251 -13.17 17.74 14.96
N PRO A 252 -12.20 16.82 15.09
CA PRO A 252 -11.60 16.07 13.97
C PRO A 252 -12.57 15.49 12.93
N PRO A 253 -13.73 14.90 13.31
CA PRO A 253 -14.65 14.35 12.33
C PRO A 253 -15.32 15.40 11.43
N VAL A 254 -15.56 16.61 11.95
CA VAL A 254 -16.16 17.71 11.18
C VAL A 254 -15.15 18.19 10.13
N VAL A 255 -13.89 18.37 10.54
CA VAL A 255 -12.79 18.73 9.63
C VAL A 255 -12.60 17.66 8.56
N ALA A 256 -12.60 16.39 8.94
CA ALA A 256 -12.51 15.27 7.99
C ALA A 256 -13.64 15.33 6.95
N SER A 257 -14.88 15.57 7.37
CA SER A 257 -16.01 15.67 6.44
C SER A 257 -15.86 16.83 5.45
N LYS A 258 -15.43 18.01 5.92
CA LYS A 258 -15.18 19.18 5.06
C LYS A 258 -14.07 18.94 4.04
N LEU A 259 -12.99 18.25 4.43
CA LEU A 259 -11.89 17.91 3.52
C LEU A 259 -12.35 16.95 2.42
N LEU A 260 -13.16 15.95 2.79
CA LEU A 260 -13.74 15.01 1.82
C LEU A 260 -14.78 15.71 0.92
N ASP A 261 -15.57 16.64 1.45
CA ASP A 261 -16.45 17.52 0.65
C ASP A 261 -15.65 18.36 -0.35
N SER A 262 -14.41 18.72 0.00
CA SER A 262 -13.50 19.51 -0.84
C SER A 262 -12.73 18.66 -1.87
N GLY A 263 -13.02 17.36 -1.99
CA GLY A 263 -12.38 16.47 -2.96
C GLY A 263 -11.10 15.78 -2.50
N ALA A 264 -10.79 15.81 -1.19
CA ALA A 264 -9.69 14.99 -0.66
C ALA A 264 -9.95 13.50 -0.88
N ALA A 265 -8.89 12.76 -1.21
CA ALA A 265 -8.98 11.30 -1.38
C ALA A 265 -9.03 10.56 -0.03
N GLY A 266 -8.77 11.25 1.06
CA GLY A 266 -8.80 10.65 2.38
C GLY A 266 -8.15 11.53 3.43
N VAL A 267 -8.09 10.98 4.62
CA VAL A 267 -7.65 11.69 5.80
C VAL A 267 -6.65 10.83 6.57
N VAL A 268 -5.68 11.46 7.19
CA VAL A 268 -4.66 10.83 8.01
C VAL A 268 -4.92 11.17 9.47
N ALA A 269 -5.11 10.14 10.28
CA ALA A 269 -5.46 10.24 11.69
C ALA A 269 -4.43 9.55 12.59
N SER A 270 -4.21 10.10 13.79
CA SER A 270 -3.47 9.44 14.86
C SER A 270 -4.37 8.47 15.64
N LEU A 271 -3.77 7.60 16.46
CA LEU A 271 -4.53 6.67 17.30
C LEU A 271 -5.48 7.40 18.28
N ALA A 272 -5.06 8.55 18.82
CA ALA A 272 -5.91 9.37 19.68
C ALA A 272 -7.12 9.96 18.93
N GLU A 273 -6.92 10.38 17.68
CA GLU A 273 -8.00 10.91 16.85
C GLU A 273 -9.01 9.82 16.47
N MET A 274 -8.57 8.58 16.29
CA MET A 274 -9.44 7.43 15.99
C MET A 274 -10.49 7.18 17.06
N GLU A 275 -10.20 7.49 18.33
CA GLU A 275 -11.18 7.36 19.42
C GLU A 275 -12.35 8.35 19.26
N LEU A 276 -12.11 9.48 18.61
CA LEU A 276 -13.12 10.52 18.36
C LEU A 276 -13.99 10.20 17.13
N PHE A 277 -13.54 9.30 16.27
CA PHE A 277 -14.34 8.80 15.15
C PHE A 277 -15.35 7.76 15.63
N THR A 278 -16.59 8.19 15.82
CA THR A 278 -17.72 7.27 16.05
C THR A 278 -18.06 6.50 14.76
N GLU A 279 -18.62 5.29 14.90
CA GLU A 279 -18.93 4.39 13.78
C GLU A 279 -19.76 5.06 12.68
N ASN A 280 -20.73 5.92 13.07
CA ASN A 280 -21.57 6.66 12.13
C ASN A 280 -20.77 7.61 11.21
N ILE A 281 -19.68 8.19 11.71
CA ILE A 281 -18.84 9.12 10.96
C ILE A 281 -17.93 8.33 10.02
N PHE A 282 -17.41 7.21 10.49
CA PHE A 282 -16.63 6.27 9.68
C PHE A 282 -17.44 5.76 8.49
N GLU A 283 -18.66 5.31 8.75
CA GLU A 283 -19.57 4.88 7.69
C GLU A 283 -19.95 6.02 6.75
N LYS A 284 -20.08 7.25 7.24
CA LYS A 284 -20.35 8.40 6.37
C LYS A 284 -19.18 8.69 5.42
N ILE A 285 -17.94 8.55 5.90
CA ILE A 285 -16.73 8.71 5.10
C ILE A 285 -16.65 7.61 4.03
N LEU A 286 -16.91 6.36 4.40
CA LEU A 286 -16.85 5.19 3.51
C LEU A 286 -18.03 5.10 2.54
N LYS A 287 -19.27 5.39 2.97
CA LYS A 287 -20.49 5.30 2.13
C LYS A 287 -20.49 6.30 0.98
N ARG A 288 -19.77 7.42 1.11
CA ARG A 288 -19.60 8.37 0.01
C ARG A 288 -18.88 7.74 -1.20
N SER A 289 -18.08 6.70 -0.99
CA SER A 289 -17.46 5.91 -2.07
C SER A 289 -18.50 5.38 -3.06
N HIS A 290 -19.65 4.90 -2.56
CA HIS A 290 -20.67 4.27 -3.39
C HIS A 290 -21.51 5.26 -4.22
N ASP A 291 -21.61 6.52 -3.82
CA ASP A 291 -22.32 7.55 -4.61
C ASP A 291 -21.46 8.08 -5.75
N VAL A 292 -20.13 8.13 -5.59
CA VAL A 292 -19.23 8.58 -6.66
C VAL A 292 -19.11 7.52 -7.76
N ASP A 293 -19.07 6.23 -7.40
CA ASP A 293 -19.12 5.13 -8.39
C ASP A 293 -20.46 5.07 -9.14
N LYS A 294 -21.58 5.42 -8.48
CA LYS A 294 -22.88 5.59 -9.16
C LYS A 294 -22.89 6.79 -10.11
N LEU A 295 -22.23 7.89 -9.74
CA LEU A 295 -22.18 9.10 -10.56
C LEU A 295 -21.22 8.96 -11.76
N LEU A 296 -20.20 8.09 -11.66
CA LEU A 296 -19.34 7.69 -12.77
C LEU A 296 -20.01 6.68 -13.72
N GLN A 297 -21.07 5.99 -13.28
CA GLN A 297 -21.91 5.16 -14.16
C GLN A 297 -23.05 5.94 -14.83
N ASP A 298 -23.51 7.05 -14.25
CA ASP A 298 -24.57 7.91 -14.84
C ASP A 298 -24.05 9.16 -15.59
N GLY A 299 -22.74 9.38 -15.63
CA GLY A 299 -22.12 10.61 -16.15
C GLY A 299 -21.46 10.47 -17.52
N CYS A 300 -22.21 10.12 -18.57
CA CYS A 300 -21.73 10.26 -19.95
C CYS A 300 -22.76 11.01 -20.82
N LEU A 301 -22.79 12.33 -20.68
CA LEU A 301 -23.41 13.23 -21.66
C LEU A 301 -22.47 14.41 -21.91
N PHE A 302 -21.45 14.17 -22.73
CA PHE A 302 -20.82 15.26 -23.47
C PHE A 302 -21.81 15.75 -24.51
N SER A 303 -22.48 16.87 -24.24
CA SER A 303 -23.21 17.62 -25.25
C SER A 303 -22.19 18.41 -26.08
N GLY A 304 -21.64 17.73 -27.08
CA GLY A 304 -20.89 18.34 -28.18
C GLY A 304 -21.68 18.14 -29.46
N ASP A 305 -22.43 19.16 -29.86
CA ASP A 305 -22.96 19.27 -31.23
C ASP A 305 -21.77 19.40 -32.20
N LEU A 306 -21.51 18.36 -33.01
CA LEU A 306 -21.07 18.54 -34.39
C LEU A 306 -21.30 17.27 -35.22
N GLU A 307 -21.95 17.46 -36.36
CA GLU A 307 -22.43 16.47 -37.31
C GLU A 307 -21.35 15.58 -37.98
N SER A 308 -21.83 14.39 -38.36
CA SER A 308 -21.52 13.69 -39.62
C SER A 308 -20.08 13.23 -39.89
N THR A 309 -19.84 11.91 -39.75
CA THR A 309 -19.73 10.99 -40.91
C THR A 309 -19.61 9.55 -40.43
N ALA A 310 -20.32 8.67 -41.12
CA ALA A 310 -20.46 7.26 -40.79
C ALA A 310 -19.15 6.45 -40.94
N SER A 311 -18.84 5.65 -39.92
CA SER A 311 -18.36 4.28 -40.13
C SER A 311 -18.91 3.40 -39.01
N GLN A 312 -19.78 2.48 -39.43
CA GLN A 312 -20.59 1.59 -38.61
C GLN A 312 -19.72 0.40 -38.18
N VAL A 313 -19.22 0.40 -36.94
CA VAL A 313 -18.76 -0.83 -36.27
C VAL A 313 -19.87 -1.28 -35.33
N ALA A 314 -20.74 -2.13 -35.87
CA ALA A 314 -21.92 -2.69 -35.20
C ALA A 314 -21.52 -3.80 -34.20
N GLY A 315 -20.99 -3.42 -33.04
CA GLY A 315 -20.47 -4.39 -32.06
C GLY A 315 -21.09 -4.40 -30.66
N PHE A 316 -21.68 -3.30 -30.18
CA PHE A 316 -21.83 -3.14 -28.72
C PHE A 316 -23.25 -2.85 -28.18
N THR A 317 -24.29 -2.83 -29.02
CA THR A 317 -25.65 -2.52 -28.55
C THR A 317 -26.47 -3.72 -28.07
N LYS A 318 -25.87 -4.92 -27.96
CA LYS A 318 -26.60 -6.17 -27.63
C LYS A 318 -26.10 -6.91 -26.39
N LEU A 319 -25.35 -6.23 -25.51
CA LEU A 319 -24.85 -6.86 -24.27
C LEU A 319 -26.00 -7.25 -23.32
N GLY A 320 -27.04 -6.41 -23.21
CA GLY A 320 -28.18 -6.70 -22.33
C GLY A 320 -28.99 -7.94 -22.72
N GLU A 321 -29.19 -8.18 -24.02
CA GLU A 321 -29.90 -9.39 -24.48
C GLU A 321 -29.06 -10.66 -24.27
N MET A 322 -27.74 -10.56 -24.46
CA MET A 322 -26.82 -11.69 -24.31
C MET A 322 -26.62 -12.07 -22.83
N GLU A 323 -26.64 -11.09 -21.92
CA GLU A 323 -26.57 -11.32 -20.47
C GLU A 323 -27.82 -12.05 -19.97
N VAL A 324 -29.01 -11.64 -20.42
CA VAL A 324 -30.27 -12.31 -20.07
C VAL A 324 -30.31 -13.75 -20.60
N GLU A 325 -29.88 -13.97 -21.85
CA GLU A 325 -29.81 -15.31 -22.43
C GLU A 325 -28.85 -16.24 -21.66
N LEU A 326 -27.72 -15.70 -21.20
CA LEU A 326 -26.73 -16.46 -20.45
C LEU A 326 -27.26 -16.86 -19.06
N ILE A 327 -27.93 -15.94 -18.37
CA ILE A 327 -28.59 -16.21 -17.08
C ILE A 327 -29.68 -17.27 -17.21
N GLU A 328 -30.50 -17.21 -18.26
CA GLU A 328 -31.54 -18.21 -18.51
C GLU A 328 -30.94 -19.61 -18.79
N ARG A 329 -29.84 -19.65 -19.54
CA ARG A 329 -29.14 -20.89 -19.85
C ARG A 329 -28.48 -21.52 -18.62
N GLU A 330 -27.83 -20.71 -17.79
CA GLU A 330 -27.24 -21.15 -16.52
C GLU A 330 -28.31 -21.67 -15.56
N ARG A 331 -29.45 -20.98 -15.47
CA ARG A 331 -30.57 -21.40 -14.63
C ARG A 331 -31.10 -22.79 -15.03
N ALA A 332 -31.26 -23.04 -16.33
CA ALA A 332 -31.70 -24.34 -16.84
C ALA A 332 -30.72 -25.47 -16.50
N LEU A 333 -29.41 -25.22 -16.63
CA LEU A 333 -28.36 -26.19 -16.28
C LEU A 333 -28.32 -26.50 -14.79
N LEU A 334 -28.50 -25.49 -13.94
CA LEU A 334 -28.55 -25.67 -12.49
C LEU A 334 -29.77 -26.49 -12.06
N GLU A 335 -30.91 -26.30 -12.72
CA GLU A 335 -32.13 -27.04 -12.44
C GLU A 335 -32.00 -28.51 -12.84
N GLU A 336 -31.44 -28.79 -14.02
CA GLU A 336 -31.12 -30.17 -14.45
C GLU A 336 -30.18 -30.85 -13.45
N THR A 337 -29.11 -30.16 -13.05
CA THR A 337 -28.13 -30.69 -12.08
C THR A 337 -28.78 -30.96 -10.72
N ALA A 338 -29.66 -30.08 -10.25
CA ALA A 338 -30.39 -30.27 -9.01
C ALA A 338 -31.31 -31.50 -9.05
N THR A 339 -31.95 -31.78 -10.20
CA THR A 339 -32.77 -32.98 -10.35
C THR A 339 -31.92 -34.26 -10.37
N LEU A 340 -30.76 -34.24 -11.02
CA LEU A 340 -29.82 -35.36 -11.03
C LEU A 340 -29.29 -35.66 -9.62
N ILE A 341 -28.93 -34.61 -8.86
CA ILE A 341 -28.49 -34.75 -7.48
C ILE A 341 -29.62 -35.36 -6.65
N ARG A 342 -30.85 -34.83 -6.71
CA ARG A 342 -32.00 -35.38 -5.96
C ARG A 342 -32.30 -36.83 -6.33
N LYS A 343 -32.15 -37.21 -7.60
CA LYS A 343 -32.33 -38.59 -8.07
C LYS A 343 -31.21 -39.52 -7.61
N ALA A 344 -30.01 -38.99 -7.41
CA ALA A 344 -28.84 -39.73 -6.95
C ALA A 344 -28.74 -39.80 -5.41
N VAL A 345 -29.53 -39.02 -4.65
CA VAL A 345 -29.61 -39.17 -3.20
C VAL A 345 -30.24 -40.53 -2.89
N PRO A 346 -29.53 -41.47 -2.23
CA PRO A 346 -30.11 -42.72 -1.80
C PRO A 346 -31.17 -42.41 -0.74
N THR A 347 -32.40 -42.85 -0.97
CA THR A 347 -33.42 -42.87 0.07
C THR A 347 -32.95 -43.82 1.16
N VAL A 348 -32.34 -43.29 2.22
CA VAL A 348 -32.03 -44.06 3.43
C VAL A 348 -33.38 -44.33 4.10
N ILE A 349 -33.98 -45.46 3.74
CA ILE A 349 -35.16 -46.00 4.40
C ILE A 349 -34.65 -46.59 5.72
N PHE A 350 -35.00 -45.95 6.84
CA PHE A 350 -34.85 -46.51 8.19
C PHE A 350 -35.94 -47.52 8.48
#